data_AF-A0A5D3G2W1-F1
#
_entry.id   AF-A0A5D3G2W1-F1
#
_cell.length_a   1.000
_cell.length_b   1.000
_cell.length_c   1.000
_cell.angle_alpha   90.00
_cell.angle_beta   90.00
_cell.angle_gamma   90.00
#
_symmetry.space_group_name_H-M   'P 1'
#
loop_
_entity.id
_entity.type
_entity.pdbx_description
1 polymer ?
#
loop_
_entity_poly.entity_id
_entity_poly.type
_entity_poly.pdbx_seq_one_letter_code
_entity_poly.pdbx_strand_id
1 'polypeptide(L)'
;MRINPLAASTAYRLGEGRPENNWLIAPTAPEEPPVGDRRTTRQIINANPALKHLFKRRDSYPVTDLLKRRLGDWTFANPDAKARAHAAYNLARVINVLDNVNDRRVGNSERHDGKINGFHNAGYSTRKNSEARLLVAFAENGYDVLQNLGQ
;
A
#
# COMPACT_ATOMS: atom_id res chain seq x y z
N MET A 1 -25.89 -29.43 -4.50
CA MET A 1 -25.35 -28.40 -3.59
C MET A 1 -24.27 -27.64 -4.36
N ARG A 2 -24.56 -26.46 -4.90
CA ARG A 2 -23.57 -25.66 -5.65
C ARG A 2 -22.85 -24.77 -4.65
N ILE A 3 -21.57 -25.03 -4.46
CA ILE A 3 -20.69 -24.20 -3.65
C ILE A 3 -20.43 -22.95 -4.48
N ASN A 4 -21.01 -21.81 -4.08
CA ASN A 4 -20.65 -20.53 -4.66
C ASN A 4 -19.18 -20.26 -4.29
N PRO A 5 -18.25 -20.12 -5.25
CA PRO A 5 -16.94 -19.59 -4.91
C PRO A 5 -17.19 -18.18 -4.37
N LEU A 6 -16.63 -17.88 -3.19
CA LEU A 6 -16.57 -16.52 -2.66
C LEU A 6 -16.07 -15.63 -3.79
N ALA A 7 -16.88 -14.65 -4.20
CA ALA A 7 -16.50 -13.70 -5.23
C ALA A 7 -15.12 -13.14 -4.87
N ALA A 8 -14.12 -13.39 -5.73
CA ALA A 8 -12.85 -12.70 -5.66
C ALA A 8 -13.16 -11.21 -5.60
N SER A 9 -12.68 -10.53 -4.56
CA SER A 9 -13.06 -9.16 -4.25
C SER A 9 -12.90 -8.29 -5.49
N THR A 10 -14.02 -7.75 -5.98
CA THR A 10 -14.16 -6.92 -7.18
C THR A 10 -13.49 -5.54 -7.06
N ALA A 11 -12.45 -5.38 -6.23
CA ALA A 11 -11.94 -4.08 -5.77
C ALA A 11 -10.54 -3.73 -6.30
N TYR A 12 -9.96 -4.54 -7.20
CA TYR A 12 -8.53 -4.45 -7.53
C TYR A 12 -8.22 -4.56 -9.03
N ARG A 13 -9.18 -4.26 -9.93
CA ARG A 13 -8.81 -4.19 -11.35
C ARG A 13 -8.15 -2.85 -11.67
N LEU A 14 -7.11 -2.92 -12.48
CA LEU A 14 -6.44 -1.78 -13.09
C LEU A 14 -7.48 -0.87 -13.75
N GLY A 15 -7.52 0.41 -13.36
CA GLY A 15 -8.36 1.41 -14.02
C GLY A 15 -9.87 1.39 -13.70
N GLU A 16 -10.35 0.66 -12.68
CA GLU A 16 -11.76 0.68 -12.24
C GLU A 16 -12.17 1.99 -11.50
N GLY A 17 -11.88 3.15 -12.11
CA GLY A 17 -12.32 4.46 -11.62
C GLY A 17 -11.63 4.96 -10.34
N ARG A 18 -10.61 4.23 -9.86
CA ARG A 18 -9.77 4.59 -8.71
C ARG A 18 -8.34 4.74 -9.19
N PRO A 19 -7.83 5.97 -9.33
CA PRO A 19 -6.47 6.21 -9.83
C PRO A 19 -5.40 5.55 -8.97
N GLU A 20 -5.69 5.29 -7.68
CA GLU A 20 -4.77 4.57 -6.85
C GLU A 20 -4.55 3.10 -7.19
N ASN A 21 -5.45 2.51 -7.96
CA ASN A 21 -5.29 1.15 -8.48
C ASN A 21 -4.44 1.12 -9.77
N ASN A 22 -3.89 2.24 -10.23
CA ASN A 22 -2.95 2.23 -11.34
C ASN A 22 -1.51 1.97 -10.85
N TRP A 23 -1.18 0.70 -10.61
CA TRP A 23 0.17 0.29 -10.17
C TRP A 23 1.20 0.23 -11.31
N LEU A 24 0.79 0.41 -12.57
CA LEU A 24 1.73 0.47 -13.70
C LEU A 24 2.56 1.75 -13.70
N ILE A 25 2.08 2.79 -13.01
CA ILE A 25 2.74 4.08 -12.91
C ILE A 25 3.09 4.33 -11.45
N ALA A 26 4.37 4.12 -11.12
CA ALA A 26 4.88 4.42 -9.80
C ALA A 26 4.81 5.93 -9.51
N PRO A 27 4.26 6.35 -8.37
CA PRO A 27 4.27 7.76 -8.00
C PRO A 27 5.72 8.23 -7.78
N THR A 28 6.00 9.47 -8.18
CA THR A 28 7.31 10.14 -8.00
C THR A 28 7.32 11.07 -6.79
N ALA A 29 6.14 11.43 -6.28
CA ALA A 29 5.91 12.33 -5.15
C ALA A 29 4.52 12.05 -4.55
N PRO A 30 4.16 12.67 -3.42
CA PRO A 30 2.77 12.67 -2.95
C PRO A 30 1.85 13.31 -3.99
N GLU A 31 0.73 12.66 -4.25
CA GLU A 31 -0.28 13.10 -5.20
C GLU A 31 -1.56 13.51 -4.48
N GLU A 32 -2.25 14.50 -5.01
CA GLU A 32 -3.62 14.83 -4.57
C GLU A 32 -4.59 13.71 -4.96
N PRO A 33 -5.58 13.37 -4.11
CA PRO A 33 -6.65 12.50 -4.53
C PRO A 33 -7.41 13.12 -5.72
N PRO A 34 -8.09 12.31 -6.54
CA PRO A 34 -8.83 12.83 -7.69
C PRO A 34 -9.84 13.89 -7.29
N VAL A 35 -10.04 14.88 -8.17
CA VAL A 35 -11.03 15.95 -7.92
C VAL A 35 -12.39 15.33 -7.62
N GLY A 36 -12.99 15.74 -6.50
CA GLY A 36 -14.30 15.23 -6.06
C GLY A 36 -14.24 13.93 -5.26
N ASP A 37 -13.06 13.34 -5.04
CA ASP A 37 -12.91 12.22 -4.10
C ASP A 37 -13.20 12.68 -2.66
N ARG A 38 -14.31 12.20 -2.11
CA ARG A 38 -14.78 12.50 -0.75
C ARG A 38 -14.61 11.31 0.19
N ARG A 39 -13.87 10.28 -0.22
CA ARG A 39 -13.68 9.08 0.60
C ARG A 39 -12.90 9.42 1.86
N THR A 40 -13.39 8.92 2.97
CA THR A 40 -12.67 8.94 4.24
C THR A 40 -11.49 7.97 4.22
N THR A 41 -10.52 8.17 5.11
CA THR A 41 -9.44 7.21 5.39
C THR A 41 -9.95 5.76 5.49
N ARG A 42 -11.02 5.54 6.26
CA ARG A 42 -11.57 4.20 6.48
C ARG A 42 -12.11 3.58 5.20
N GLN A 43 -12.75 4.37 4.33
CA GLN A 43 -13.23 3.91 3.03
C GLN A 43 -12.08 3.57 2.08
N ILE A 44 -11.01 4.36 2.08
CA ILE A 44 -9.80 4.10 1.28
C ILE A 44 -9.15 2.79 1.75
N ILE A 45 -8.87 2.64 3.04
CA ILE A 45 -8.26 1.44 3.62
C ILE A 45 -9.12 0.20 3.38
N ASN A 46 -10.43 0.27 3.61
CA ASN A 46 -11.31 -0.89 3.46
C ASN A 46 -11.46 -1.35 2.01
N ALA A 47 -11.26 -0.46 1.05
CA ALA A 47 -11.31 -0.79 -0.36
C ALA A 47 -9.99 -1.34 -0.91
N ASN A 48 -8.91 -1.30 -0.12
CA ASN A 48 -7.60 -1.81 -0.50
C ASN A 48 -7.26 -3.04 0.36
N PRO A 49 -7.36 -4.28 -0.17
CA PRO A 49 -7.02 -5.51 0.52
C PRO A 49 -5.61 -5.51 1.13
N ALA A 50 -4.60 -5.01 0.41
CA ALA A 50 -3.22 -4.96 0.88
C ALA A 50 -3.07 -4.02 2.09
N LEU A 51 -3.69 -2.83 2.08
CA LEU A 51 -3.73 -1.96 3.26
C LEU A 51 -4.47 -2.60 4.43
N LYS A 52 -5.64 -3.18 4.16
CA LYS A 52 -6.44 -3.84 5.18
C LYS A 52 -5.66 -4.98 5.83
N HIS A 53 -4.93 -5.76 5.04
CA HIS A 53 -4.08 -6.84 5.53
C HIS A 53 -2.87 -6.30 6.31
N LEU A 54 -2.19 -5.28 5.77
CA LEU A 54 -1.05 -4.61 6.40
C LEU A 54 -1.40 -4.13 7.82
N PHE A 55 -2.53 -3.45 7.98
CA PHE A 55 -2.95 -2.91 9.28
C PHE A 55 -3.59 -3.93 10.22
N LYS A 56 -4.14 -5.02 9.69
CA LYS A 56 -4.65 -6.12 10.53
C LYS A 56 -3.50 -6.85 11.22
N ARG A 57 -2.33 -6.91 10.59
CA ARG A 57 -1.16 -7.57 11.15
C ARG A 57 -0.33 -6.57 11.96
N ARG A 58 0.07 -7.00 13.16
CA ARG A 58 0.93 -6.19 14.04
C ARG A 58 2.37 -6.08 13.55
N ASP A 59 2.75 -6.86 12.55
CA ASP A 59 4.11 -6.82 12.01
C ASP A 59 4.41 -5.58 11.18
N SER A 60 3.42 -4.87 10.65
CA SER A 60 3.67 -3.58 10.00
C SER A 60 3.91 -2.41 10.96
N TYR A 61 3.75 -2.62 12.27
CA TYR A 61 3.77 -1.53 13.26
C TYR A 61 5.13 -0.84 13.35
N PRO A 62 6.29 -1.53 13.32
CA PRO A 62 7.60 -0.88 13.36
C PRO A 62 7.85 0.09 12.20
N VAL A 63 7.28 -0.15 11.02
CA VAL A 63 7.43 0.74 9.85
C VAL A 63 6.35 1.83 9.79
N THR A 64 5.29 1.72 10.60
CA THR A 64 4.13 2.63 10.54
C THR A 64 4.51 4.08 10.83
N ASP A 65 5.32 4.34 11.85
CA ASP A 65 5.70 5.72 12.18
C ASP A 65 6.59 6.39 11.12
N LEU A 66 7.44 5.60 10.44
CA LEU A 66 8.22 6.09 9.30
C LEU A 66 7.32 6.45 8.12
N LEU A 67 6.34 5.58 7.82
CA LEU A 67 5.36 5.83 6.78
C LEU A 67 4.51 7.08 7.10
N LYS A 68 4.09 7.27 8.36
CA LYS A 68 3.38 8.49 8.79
C LYS A 68 4.22 9.75 8.62
N ARG A 69 5.52 9.70 8.95
CA ARG A 69 6.43 10.83 8.70
C ARG A 69 6.56 11.15 7.21
N ARG A 70 6.51 10.13 6.36
CA ARG A 70 6.69 10.28 4.91
C ARG A 70 5.41 10.75 4.19
N LEU A 71 4.26 10.21 4.57
CA LEU A 71 2.99 10.35 3.85
C LEU A 71 1.97 11.22 4.59
N GLY A 72 2.24 11.58 5.84
CA GLY A 72 1.27 12.14 6.78
C GLY A 72 0.62 11.07 7.65
N ASP A 73 0.12 11.47 8.82
CA ASP A 73 -0.59 10.57 9.72
C ASP A 73 -2.06 10.40 9.26
N TRP A 74 -2.39 9.20 8.80
CA TRP A 74 -3.75 8.80 8.40
C TRP A 74 -4.65 8.38 9.57
N THR A 75 -4.14 8.30 10.79
CA THR A 75 -4.89 7.86 11.98
C THR A 75 -5.61 9.02 12.67
N PHE A 76 -6.55 8.71 13.57
CA PHE A 76 -7.30 9.72 14.33
C PHE A 76 -6.45 10.65 15.21
N ALA A 77 -5.16 10.37 15.40
CA ALA A 77 -4.22 11.27 16.06
C ALA A 77 -4.02 12.59 15.29
N ASN A 78 -4.17 12.58 13.95
CA ASN A 78 -4.21 13.80 13.16
C ASN A 78 -5.64 14.36 13.14
N PRO A 79 -5.92 15.56 13.66
CA PRO A 79 -7.27 16.11 13.72
C PRO A 79 -7.85 16.46 12.34
N ASP A 80 -7.01 16.71 11.33
CA ASP A 80 -7.46 17.07 9.98
C ASP A 80 -7.90 15.83 9.21
N ALA A 81 -9.23 15.67 9.05
CA ALA A 81 -9.82 14.56 8.33
C ALA A 81 -9.43 14.49 6.85
N LYS A 82 -9.21 15.65 6.20
CA LYS A 82 -8.79 15.72 4.80
C LYS A 82 -7.34 15.27 4.67
N ALA A 83 -6.45 15.78 5.53
CA ALA A 83 -5.05 15.34 5.55
C ALA A 83 -4.92 13.84 5.82
N ARG A 84 -5.74 13.27 6.72
CA ARG A 84 -5.77 11.81 6.95
C ARG A 84 -6.18 11.02 5.71
N ALA A 85 -7.18 11.48 4.96
CA ALA A 85 -7.65 10.82 3.75
C ALA A 85 -6.59 10.90 2.65
N HIS A 86 -5.92 12.05 2.53
CA HIS A 86 -4.83 12.27 1.59
C HIS A 86 -3.62 11.37 1.87
N ALA A 87 -3.23 11.24 3.13
CA ALA A 87 -2.18 10.32 3.56
C ALA A 87 -2.53 8.85 3.24
N ALA A 88 -3.79 8.45 3.51
CA ALA A 88 -4.26 7.10 3.21
C ALA A 88 -4.30 6.81 1.70
N TYR A 89 -4.68 7.79 0.88
CA TYR A 89 -4.66 7.71 -0.57
C TYR A 89 -3.23 7.47 -1.09
N ASN A 90 -2.26 8.27 -0.63
CA ASN A 90 -0.86 8.10 -1.03
C ASN A 90 -0.27 6.78 -0.55
N LEU A 91 -0.62 6.34 0.66
CA LEU A 91 -0.22 5.01 1.13
C LEU A 91 -0.81 3.91 0.25
N ALA A 92 -2.07 4.04 -0.19
CA ALA A 92 -2.68 3.10 -1.13
C ALA A 92 -1.92 3.04 -2.47
N ARG A 93 -1.45 4.18 -2.99
CA ARG A 93 -0.61 4.23 -4.20
C ARG A 93 0.65 3.40 -4.06
N VAL A 94 1.41 3.67 -3.00
CA VAL A 94 2.67 2.98 -2.74
C VAL A 94 2.43 1.48 -2.58
N ILE A 95 1.44 1.11 -1.78
CA ILE A 95 1.16 -0.29 -1.46
C ILE A 95 0.69 -1.06 -2.69
N ASN A 96 -0.11 -0.45 -3.57
CA ASN A 96 -0.54 -1.09 -4.81
C ASN A 96 0.62 -1.31 -5.77
N VAL A 97 1.56 -0.35 -5.87
CA VAL A 97 2.80 -0.53 -6.65
C VAL A 97 3.63 -1.68 -6.10
N LEU A 98 3.79 -1.76 -4.77
CA LEU A 98 4.59 -2.79 -4.14
C LEU A 98 3.96 -4.18 -4.25
N ASP A 99 2.68 -4.35 -3.93
CA ASP A 99 1.93 -5.61 -4.11
C ASP A 99 1.91 -6.07 -5.57
N ASN A 100 2.16 -5.17 -6.54
CA ASN A 100 2.17 -5.50 -7.97
C ASN A 100 3.56 -5.39 -8.60
N VAL A 101 4.61 -5.28 -7.81
CA VAL A 101 5.98 -5.13 -8.29
C VAL A 101 6.33 -6.31 -9.21
N ASN A 102 6.92 -5.99 -10.36
CA ASN A 102 7.34 -6.98 -11.35
C ASN A 102 8.85 -6.89 -11.59
N ASP A 103 9.62 -6.91 -10.50
CA ASP A 103 11.08 -6.86 -10.56
C ASP A 103 11.64 -8.23 -10.17
N ARG A 104 12.48 -8.81 -11.03
CA ARG A 104 13.11 -10.13 -10.81
C ARG A 104 13.94 -10.18 -9.52
N ARG A 105 14.35 -9.03 -8.98
CA ARG A 105 15.06 -8.92 -7.70
C ARG A 105 14.14 -9.07 -6.48
N VAL A 106 12.81 -9.13 -6.65
CA VAL A 106 11.81 -9.22 -5.57
C VAL A 106 11.16 -10.61 -5.54
N GLY A 107 11.99 -11.66 -5.47
CA GLY A 107 11.54 -13.05 -5.56
C GLY A 107 10.93 -13.65 -4.28
N ASN A 108 10.98 -12.96 -3.13
CA ASN A 108 10.38 -13.44 -1.87
C ASN A 108 8.98 -12.85 -1.64
N SER A 109 8.19 -12.73 -2.70
CA SER A 109 6.88 -12.08 -2.69
C SER A 109 5.95 -12.68 -3.75
N GLU A 110 4.65 -12.59 -3.50
CA GLU A 110 3.61 -13.09 -4.41
C GLU A 110 2.87 -11.89 -4.98
N ARG A 111 2.98 -11.70 -6.30
CA ARG A 111 2.42 -10.53 -6.96
C ARG A 111 0.89 -10.58 -6.95
N HIS A 112 0.27 -9.44 -6.62
CA HIS A 112 -1.17 -9.21 -6.66
C HIS A 112 -1.96 -10.16 -5.72
N ASP A 113 -1.34 -10.55 -4.60
CA ASP A 113 -1.98 -11.42 -3.61
C ASP A 113 -2.73 -10.62 -2.53
N GLY A 114 -2.70 -9.28 -2.63
CA GLY A 114 -3.37 -8.36 -1.72
C GLY A 114 -2.67 -8.28 -0.36
N LYS A 115 -1.34 -8.43 -0.33
CA LYS A 115 -0.51 -8.40 0.87
C LYS A 115 0.84 -7.75 0.57
N ILE A 116 1.51 -7.29 1.62
CA ILE A 116 2.93 -6.95 1.56
C ILE A 116 3.71 -8.12 2.15
N ASN A 117 4.37 -8.87 1.29
CA ASN A 117 5.08 -10.09 1.62
C ASN A 117 6.48 -9.81 2.20
N GLY A 118 6.90 -10.62 3.16
CA GLY A 118 8.28 -10.62 3.66
C GLY A 118 8.53 -10.02 5.05
N PHE A 119 7.50 -9.53 5.76
CA PHE A 119 7.66 -9.21 7.19
C PHE A 119 7.95 -10.46 8.02
N HIS A 120 8.85 -10.35 9.01
CA HIS A 120 9.16 -11.42 9.96
C HIS A 120 9.45 -10.86 11.37
N ASN A 121 9.47 -11.71 12.41
CA ASN A 121 9.73 -11.30 13.80
C ASN A 121 8.84 -10.13 14.23
N ALA A 122 7.51 -10.25 14.10
CA ALA A 122 6.59 -9.14 14.34
C ALA A 122 6.99 -7.84 13.61
N GLY A 123 7.59 -8.01 12.43
CA GLY A 123 8.07 -7.00 11.48
C GLY A 123 9.19 -6.07 11.94
N TYR A 124 9.90 -6.44 13.01
CA TYR A 124 11.25 -5.92 13.24
C TYR A 124 12.22 -6.37 12.14
N SER A 125 11.94 -7.53 11.55
CA SER A 125 12.61 -8.18 10.44
C SER A 125 11.93 -7.99 9.06
N THR A 126 12.69 -7.89 7.96
CA THR A 126 12.17 -8.17 6.61
C THR A 126 13.07 -9.12 5.84
N ARG A 127 12.46 -10.07 5.11
CA ARG A 127 13.17 -10.92 4.16
C ARG A 127 13.87 -10.04 3.11
N LYS A 128 15.10 -10.40 2.74
CA LYS A 128 15.76 -9.79 1.58
C LYS A 128 14.89 -10.00 0.34
N ASN A 129 14.98 -9.12 -0.65
CA ASN A 129 14.31 -9.31 -1.95
C ASN A 129 12.78 -9.49 -1.81
N SER A 130 12.13 -8.70 -0.96
CA SER A 130 10.69 -8.77 -0.68
C SER A 130 10.02 -7.40 -0.74
N GLU A 131 8.71 -7.37 -0.95
CA GLU A 131 7.88 -6.17 -0.90
C GLU A 131 7.99 -5.44 0.45
N ALA A 132 8.03 -6.17 1.57
CA ALA A 132 8.21 -5.57 2.88
C ALA A 132 9.54 -4.82 3.01
N ARG A 133 10.62 -5.36 2.43
CA ARG A 133 11.91 -4.67 2.38
C ARG A 133 11.82 -3.37 1.57
N LEU A 134 11.11 -3.39 0.44
CA LEU A 134 10.88 -2.19 -0.36
C LEU A 134 10.00 -1.17 0.37
N LEU A 135 8.99 -1.61 1.12
CA LEU A 135 8.15 -0.73 1.93
C LEU A 135 8.95 -0.02 3.03
N VAL A 136 9.85 -0.75 3.71
CA VAL A 136 10.79 -0.16 4.68
C VAL A 136 11.72 0.85 4.00
N ALA A 137 12.33 0.46 2.87
CA ALA A 137 13.20 1.36 2.11
C ALA A 137 12.46 2.62 1.66
N PHE A 138 11.21 2.51 1.20
CA PHE A 138 10.36 3.64 0.84
C PHE A 138 10.07 4.52 2.06
N ALA A 139 9.75 3.94 3.22
CA ALA A 139 9.47 4.69 4.42
C ALA A 139 10.69 5.54 4.86
N GLU A 140 11.90 5.00 4.66
CA GLU A 140 13.17 5.68 4.95
C GLU A 140 13.55 6.72 3.89
N ASN A 141 13.51 6.35 2.61
CA ASN A 141 14.14 7.12 1.53
C ASN A 141 13.13 7.83 0.60
N GLY A 142 11.85 7.46 0.65
CA GLY A 142 10.79 8.07 -0.14
C GLY A 142 10.66 7.49 -1.55
N TYR A 143 10.08 8.30 -2.44
CA TYR A 143 9.58 7.87 -3.75
C TYR A 143 10.66 7.40 -4.73
N ASP A 144 11.91 7.82 -4.55
CA ASP A 144 13.05 7.36 -5.37
C ASP A 144 13.21 5.84 -5.34
N VAL A 145 12.81 5.18 -4.25
CA VAL A 145 12.80 3.72 -4.15
C VAL A 145 11.90 3.09 -5.20
N LEU A 146 10.76 3.70 -5.50
CA LEU A 146 9.78 3.18 -6.45
C LEU A 146 10.24 3.39 -7.90
N GLN A 147 10.99 4.46 -8.18
CA GLN A 147 11.50 4.78 -9.51
C GLN A 147 12.62 3.83 -9.96
N ASN A 148 13.30 3.20 -9.00
CA ASN A 148 14.40 2.26 -9.25
C ASN A 148 13.95 0.79 -9.36
N LEU A 149 12.65 0.53 -9.33
CA LEU A 149 12.06 -0.79 -9.58
C LEU A 149 12.06 -1.04 -11.09
N GLY A 150 12.51 -2.22 -11.51
CA GLY A 150 12.54 -2.59 -12.91
C GLY A 150 11.15 -2.47 -13.55
N GLN A 151 11.05 -1.64 -14.59
CA GLN A 151 9.89 -1.59 -15.49
C GLN A 151 9.89 -2.80 -16.42
#